data_AF-A0A7X9KLA3-F1
#
_entry.id   AF-A0A7X9KLA3-F1
#
_cell.length_a   1.000
_cell.length_b   1.000
_cell.length_c   1.000
_cell.angle_alpha   90.00
_cell.angle_beta   90.00
_cell.angle_gamma   90.00
#
_symmetry.space_group_name_H-M   'P 1'
#
loop_
_entity.id
_entity.type
_entity.pdbx_description
1 polymer ?
#
loop_
_entity_poly.entity_id
_entity_poly.type
_entity_poly.pdbx_seq_one_letter_code
_entity_poly.pdbx_strand_id
1 'polypeptide(L)' 'YHSLAIERSSLPDCLEITATTADGEIMGVRHRELPIEGVQFHPESILTGAGHQLLRNFLARTARV' A
#
# COMPACT_ATOMS: atom_id res chain seq x y z
N TYR A 1 10.00 3.92 -7.49
CA TYR A 1 11.42 3.53 -7.59
C TYR A 1 11.87 3.28 -6.17
N HIS A 2 12.46 2.12 -5.93
CA HIS A 2 12.85 1.68 -4.60
C HIS A 2 14.02 0.71 -4.74
N SER A 3 14.93 0.69 -3.77
CA SER A 3 16.08 -0.21 -3.72
C SER A 3 15.85 -1.45 -2.85
N LEU A 4 14.79 -1.43 -2.04
CA LEU A 4 14.43 -2.49 -1.11
C LEU A 4 12.94 -2.81 -1.28
N ALA A 5 12.58 -4.07 -1.05
CA ALA A 5 11.22 -4.56 -1.09
C ALA A 5 10.96 -5.48 0.11
N ILE A 6 9.68 -5.68 0.45
CA ILE A 6 9.28 -6.58 1.52
C ILE A 6 9.50 -8.03 1.06
N GLU A 7 10.27 -8.79 1.84
CA GLU A 7 10.46 -10.23 1.63
C GLU A 7 9.23 -11.00 2.12
N ARG A 8 8.57 -11.76 1.23
CA ARG A 8 7.30 -12.47 1.49
C ARG A 8 7.39 -13.41 2.69
N SER A 9 8.49 -14.14 2.81
CA SER A 9 8.69 -15.10 3.90
C SER A 9 8.85 -14.44 5.28
N SER A 10 9.13 -13.13 5.31
CA SER A 10 9.28 -12.33 6.53
C SER A 10 8.06 -11.46 6.85
N LEU A 11 6.99 -11.53 6.04
CA LEU A 11 5.80 -10.72 6.27
C LEU A 11 5.07 -11.21 7.54
N PRO A 12 4.84 -10.33 8.53
CA PRO A 12 4.16 -10.73 9.76
C PRO A 12 2.67 -11.01 9.50
N ASP A 13 2.09 -11.94 10.25
CA ASP A 13 0.70 -12.38 10.09
C ASP A 13 -0.33 -11.26 10.29
N CYS A 14 0.02 -10.18 11.00
CA CYS A 14 -0.85 -9.03 11.19
C CYS A 14 -1.06 -8.19 9.92
N LEU A 15 -0.26 -8.41 8.86
CA LEU A 15 -0.38 -7.76 7.57
C LEU A 15 -0.96 -8.70 6.50
N GLU A 16 -1.84 -8.16 5.67
CA GLU A 16 -2.30 -8.80 4.44
C GLU A 16 -1.73 -8.08 3.21
N ILE A 17 -1.39 -8.81 2.16
CA ILE A 17 -0.92 -8.24 0.89
C ILE A 17 -2.13 -7.75 0.10
N THR A 18 -2.11 -6.49 -0.34
CA THR A 18 -3.21 -5.85 -1.08
C THR A 18 -2.86 -5.53 -2.53
N ALA A 19 -1.58 -5.51 -2.90
CA ALA A 19 -1.13 -5.31 -4.27
C ALA A 19 0.22 -5.99 -4.53
N THR A 20 0.40 -6.54 -5.73
CA THR A 20 1.66 -7.12 -6.19
C THR A 20 1.95 -6.77 -7.65
N THR A 21 3.22 -6.81 -8.04
CA THR A 21 3.62 -6.79 -9.46
C THR A 21 3.39 -8.18 -10.11
N ALA A 22 3.57 -8.26 -11.44
CA ALA A 22 3.49 -9.53 -12.18
C ALA A 22 4.54 -10.55 -11.71
N ASP A 23 5.71 -10.06 -11.29
CA ASP A 23 6.82 -10.90 -10.80
C ASP A 23 6.70 -11.19 -9.28
N GLY A 24 5.60 -10.77 -8.66
CA GLY A 24 5.27 -11.13 -7.27
C GLY A 24 5.82 -10.19 -6.20
N GLU A 25 6.47 -9.09 -6.58
CA GLU A 25 6.93 -8.05 -5.64
C GLU A 25 5.73 -7.43 -4.91
N ILE A 26 5.82 -7.29 -3.59
CA ILE A 26 4.75 -6.70 -2.77
C ILE A 26 4.74 -5.19 -2.95
N MET A 27 3.61 -4.67 -3.44
CA MET A 27 3.42 -3.23 -3.70
C MET A 27 2.47 -2.56 -2.72
N GLY A 28 1.69 -3.34 -1.98
CA GLY A 28 0.75 -2.84 -0.99
C GLY A 28 0.46 -3.85 0.10
N VAL A 29 0.30 -3.35 1.32
CA VAL A 29 -0.09 -4.13 2.50
C VAL A 29 -1.15 -3.39 3.32
N ARG A 30 -1.93 -4.14 4.09
CA ARG A 30 -2.89 -3.61 5.07
C ARG A 30 -2.74 -4.34 6.39
N HIS A 31 -2.89 -3.64 7.51
CA HIS A 31 -3.05 -4.31 8.80
C HIS A 31 -4.46 -4.92 8.92
N ARG A 32 -4.56 -6.18 9.30
CA ARG A 32 -5.84 -6.92 9.34
C ARG A 32 -6.91 -6.25 10.22
N GLU A 33 -6.47 -5.64 11.32
CA GLU A 33 -7.38 -5.08 12.34
C GLU A 33 -7.34 -3.54 12.46
N LEU A 34 -6.23 -2.91 12.08
CA LEU A 34 -5.99 -1.50 12.33
C LEU A 34 -6.18 -0.73 11.02
N PRO A 35 -6.57 0.56 11.06
CA PRO A 35 -6.72 1.39 9.86
C PRO A 35 -5.35 1.83 9.31
N ILE A 36 -4.47 0.88 9.05
CA ILE A 36 -3.10 1.08 8.56
C ILE A 36 -2.99 0.45 7.18
N GLU A 37 -2.54 1.26 6.22
CA GLU A 37 -2.29 0.89 4.83
C GLU A 37 -0.84 1.28 4.49
N GLY A 38 -0.13 0.45 3.75
CA GLY A 38 1.21 0.74 3.23
C GLY A 38 1.26 0.50 1.73
N VAL A 39 1.92 1.39 0.99
CA VAL A 39 2.19 1.23 -0.45
C VAL A 39 3.68 1.44 -0.72
N GLN A 40 4.25 0.64 -1.63
CA GLN A 40 5.67 0.69 -1.99
C GLN A 40 5.97 1.73 -3.07
N PHE A 41 4.97 2.06 -3.90
CA PHE A 41 5.05 3.07 -4.95
C PHE A 41 4.72 4.46 -4.40
N HIS A 42 4.88 5.47 -5.28
CA HIS A 42 4.66 6.88 -4.99
C HIS A 42 3.28 7.33 -5.48
N PRO A 43 2.19 7.24 -4.67
CA PRO A 43 0.86 7.70 -5.07
C PRO A 43 0.78 9.21 -5.30
N GLU A 44 1.77 9.98 -4.84
CA GLU A 44 1.89 11.41 -5.05
C GLU A 44 2.50 11.77 -6.42
N SER A 45 3.15 10.82 -7.11
CA SER A 45 3.83 11.10 -8.37
C SER A 45 2.82 11.39 -9.48
N ILE A 46 3.15 12.38 -10.33
CA ILE A 46 2.31 12.78 -11.48
C ILE A 46 2.07 11.63 -12.47
N LEU A 47 2.98 10.66 -12.52
CA LEU A 47 2.87 9.50 -13.41
C LEU A 47 1.99 8.37 -12.83
N THR A 48 1.61 8.47 -11.56
CA THR A 48 0.71 7.50 -10.93
C THR A 48 -0.73 7.91 -11.20
N GLY A 49 -1.32 7.44 -12.31
CA GLY A 49 -2.64 7.89 -12.78
C GLY A 49 -3.77 7.78 -11.74
N ALA A 50 -3.75 6.76 -10.89
CA ALA A 50 -4.72 6.56 -9.81
C ALA A 50 -4.28 7.13 -8.44
N GLY A 51 -3.14 7.80 -8.38
CA GLY A 51 -2.49 8.25 -7.15
C GLY A 51 -3.38 9.16 -6.30
N HIS A 52 -3.95 10.20 -6.91
CA HIS A 52 -4.89 11.09 -6.24
C HIS A 52 -6.15 10.38 -5.73
N GLN A 53 -6.63 9.35 -6.42
CA GLN A 53 -7.79 8.59 -5.95
C GLN A 53 -7.44 7.77 -4.70
N LEU A 54 -6.27 7.15 -4.66
CA LEU A 54 -5.79 6.42 -3.48
C LEU A 54 -5.67 7.35 -2.26
N LEU A 55 -5.08 8.53 -2.45
CA LEU A 55 -4.97 9.54 -1.38
C LEU A 55 -6.35 10.01 -0.89
N ARG A 56 -7.31 10.25 -1.79
CA ARG A 56 -8.69 10.58 -1.41
C ARG A 56 -9.34 9.47 -0.58
N ASN A 57 -9.19 8.21 -1.01
CA ASN A 57 -9.74 7.06 -0.29
C ASN A 57 -9.14 6.95 1.12
N PHE A 58 -7.83 7.16 1.26
CA PHE A 58 -7.15 7.16 2.55
C PHE A 58 -7.71 8.25 3.47
N LEU A 59 -7.77 9.49 2.99
CA LEU A 59 -8.30 10.63 3.77
C LEU A 59 -9.77 10.43 4.15
N ALA A 60 -10.61 9.93 3.25
CA ALA A 60 -12.02 9.65 3.51
C ALA A 60 -12.23 8.59 4.59
N ARG A 61 -11.33 7.60 4.69
CA ARG A 61 -11.40 6.56 5.74
C ARG A 61 -10.93 7.06 7.10
N THR A 62 -10.05 8.06 7.14
CA THR A 62 -9.58 8.70 8.39
C THR A 62 -10.48 9.83 8.86
N ALA A 63 -11.26 10.43 7.96
CA ALA A 63 -12.25 11.45 8.29
C ALA A 63 -13.49 10.80 8.93
N ARG A 64 -13.34 10.35 10.19
CA ARG A 64 -14.48 10.20 11.09
C ARG A 64 -14.76 11.56 11.71
N VAL A 65 -15.88 12.17 11.32
CA VAL A 65 -16.60 13.14 12.16
C VAL A 65 -17.77 12.38 12.77
#